data_AF-A0A6J8DNA5-F1
#
_entry.id   AF-A0A6J8DNA5-F1
#
_cell.length_a   1.000
_cell.length_b   1.000
_cell.length_c   1.000
_cell.angle_alpha   90.00
_cell.angle_beta   90.00
_cell.angle_gamma   90.00
#
_symmetry.space_group_name_H-M   'P 1'
#
loop_
_entity.id
_entity.type
_entity.pdbx_description
1 polymer ?
#
loop_
_entity_poly.entity_id
_entity_poly.type
_entity_poly.pdbx_seq_one_letter_code
_entity_poly.pdbx_strand_id
1 'polypeptide(L)'
;MELTLKDRVDKNKQLKELLPELHVNKIFSGKRKATGNEFSNDWTKKPKFDNAQQGSTFTGAESGTQRTVLRTSLQGVKLLPEWNLDKIIEMLQKKPFEPMKKAELKFITWKTVFLIAITTFRRCSDLQALRLGDGNISVHSRGVYFIREGLSKQDRLGHFGAKIFVPAFDAEKLLDPKRTLTYYLKSTDNFCGENRQDSKLFLAISNPHIPISSQTISSWIVSTIQMAYNDKKKSVKAHSTRAIGPCWALYKGASMKNIMEAADWSRESTFTKFYLRHIDPHVLSK
;
A
#
# COMPACT_ATOMS: atom_id res chain seq x y z
N MET A 1 15.19 -29.22 -40.42
CA MET A 1 13.80 -29.06 -40.89
C MET A 1 13.22 -27.86 -40.18
N GLU A 2 13.43 -26.66 -40.74
CA GLU A 2 12.90 -25.40 -40.21
C GLU A 2 11.47 -25.20 -40.72
N LEU A 3 10.52 -24.98 -39.80
CA LEU A 3 9.15 -24.57 -40.13
C LEU A 3 9.16 -23.13 -40.63
N THR A 4 8.63 -22.92 -41.83
CA THR A 4 8.69 -21.64 -42.54
C THR A 4 7.73 -20.58 -41.97
N LEU A 5 8.11 -19.31 -42.14
CA LEU A 5 7.44 -18.12 -41.61
C LEU A 5 5.94 -18.00 -41.96
N LYS A 6 5.45 -18.72 -42.97
CA LYS A 6 4.01 -18.76 -43.33
C LYS A 6 3.16 -19.50 -42.28
N ASP A 7 3.66 -20.59 -41.70
CA ASP A 7 2.90 -21.39 -40.72
C ASP A 7 2.69 -20.65 -39.38
N ARG A 8 3.54 -19.66 -39.08
CA ARG A 8 3.41 -18.80 -37.89
C ARG A 8 2.44 -17.63 -38.09
N VAL A 9 2.19 -17.23 -39.33
CA VAL A 9 1.27 -16.13 -39.67
C VAL A 9 -0.18 -16.63 -39.64
N ASP A 10 -0.44 -17.87 -40.09
CA ASP A 10 -1.80 -18.42 -40.10
C ASP A 10 -2.32 -18.80 -38.71
N LYS A 11 -1.47 -19.29 -37.79
CA LYS A 11 -1.87 -19.47 -36.37
C LYS A 11 -2.17 -18.15 -35.66
N ASN A 12 -1.50 -17.05 -36.01
CA ASN A 12 -1.80 -15.72 -35.46
C ASN A 12 -3.04 -15.06 -36.08
N LYS A 13 -3.44 -15.50 -37.29
CA LYS A 13 -4.66 -15.03 -37.95
C LYS A 13 -5.90 -15.71 -37.36
N GLN A 14 -5.84 -17.01 -37.05
CA GLN A 14 -6.93 -17.72 -36.37
C GLN A 14 -7.10 -17.33 -34.88
N LEU A 15 -6.05 -16.87 -34.20
CA LEU A 15 -6.15 -16.35 -32.82
C LEU A 15 -6.79 -14.96 -32.71
N LYS A 16 -6.87 -14.20 -33.82
CA LYS A 16 -7.56 -12.89 -33.88
C LYS A 16 -9.06 -12.98 -34.14
N GLU A 17 -9.57 -14.16 -34.52
CA GLU A 17 -11.00 -14.40 -34.79
C GLU A 17 -11.78 -14.97 -33.60
N LEU A 18 -11.13 -15.26 -32.47
CA LEU A 18 -11.78 -15.87 -31.28
C LEU A 18 -11.90 -14.94 -30.05
N LEU A 19 -11.66 -13.63 -30.20
CA LEU A 19 -11.92 -12.64 -29.14
C LEU A 19 -12.58 -11.38 -29.73
N PRO A 20 -13.93 -11.29 -29.74
CA PRO A 20 -14.59 -10.05 -30.11
C PRO A 20 -14.49 -9.01 -28.98
N GLU A 21 -13.85 -7.90 -29.33
CA GLU A 21 -13.85 -6.56 -28.76
C GLU A 21 -14.68 -6.27 -27.48
N LEU A 22 -14.00 -6.31 -26.33
CA LEU A 22 -14.39 -5.51 -25.16
C LEU A 22 -13.95 -4.04 -25.36
N HIS A 23 -14.70 -3.31 -26.18
CA HIS A 23 -14.95 -1.85 -26.13
C HIS A 23 -13.86 -0.95 -25.50
N VAL A 24 -12.65 -0.98 -26.06
CA VAL A 24 -11.64 0.07 -25.87
C VAL A 24 -11.72 1.05 -27.05
N ASN A 25 -12.83 1.79 -27.19
CA ASN A 25 -12.93 2.90 -28.14
C ASN A 25 -13.99 3.91 -27.71
N LYS A 26 -13.61 4.86 -26.83
CA LYS A 26 -14.14 6.25 -26.77
C LYS A 26 -13.46 7.17 -25.75
N ILE A 27 -12.37 6.76 -25.09
CA ILE A 27 -11.67 7.61 -24.09
C ILE A 27 -10.52 8.43 -24.69
N PHE A 28 -10.25 8.29 -26.00
CA PHE A 28 -9.17 9.03 -26.69
C PHE A 28 -9.68 10.02 -27.75
N SER A 29 -10.59 10.92 -27.38
CA SER A 29 -10.70 12.20 -28.08
C SER A 29 -11.31 13.26 -27.16
N GLY A 30 -10.47 14.13 -26.61
CA GLY A 30 -10.94 15.24 -25.79
C GLY A 30 -9.79 16.07 -25.23
N LYS A 31 -9.23 16.98 -26.05
CA LYS A 31 -8.47 18.11 -25.53
C LYS A 31 -9.38 18.93 -24.61
N ARG A 32 -9.02 19.12 -23.34
CA ARG A 32 -9.01 20.45 -22.69
C ARG A 32 -8.50 20.44 -21.23
N LYS A 33 -7.60 21.42 -21.02
CA LYS A 33 -7.30 22.30 -19.88
C LYS A 33 -7.04 21.71 -18.49
N ALA A 34 -5.80 21.96 -18.07
CA ALA A 34 -5.28 21.87 -16.72
C ALA A 34 -6.02 22.80 -15.75
N THR A 35 -6.28 22.29 -14.55
CA THR A 35 -6.36 23.06 -13.30
C THR A 35 -5.75 22.22 -12.19
N GLY A 36 -4.80 22.82 -11.46
CA GLY A 36 -3.80 22.17 -10.64
C GLY A 36 -4.28 21.47 -9.37
N ASN A 37 -3.47 20.52 -8.92
CA ASN A 37 -2.64 20.68 -7.72
C ASN A 37 -1.53 19.62 -7.82
N GLU A 38 -0.29 20.09 -7.92
CA GLU A 38 0.87 19.30 -8.32
C GLU A 38 1.30 18.35 -7.19
N PHE A 39 1.44 17.06 -7.54
CA PHE A 39 2.16 16.08 -6.74
C PHE A 39 3.60 15.99 -7.27
N SER A 40 4.55 16.56 -6.54
CA SER A 40 5.98 16.29 -6.75
C SER A 40 6.40 15.19 -5.77
N ASN A 41 6.74 14.02 -6.30
CA ASN A 41 7.00 12.80 -5.53
C ASN A 41 8.39 12.24 -5.88
N ASP A 42 9.45 12.91 -5.42
CA ASP A 42 10.81 12.36 -5.40
C ASP A 42 11.10 11.82 -3.99
N TRP A 43 10.96 10.49 -3.84
CA TRP A 43 11.03 9.81 -2.54
C TRP A 43 12.47 9.50 -2.10
N THR A 44 13.47 9.76 -2.95
CA THR A 44 14.83 9.21 -2.81
C THR A 44 15.83 10.12 -2.08
N LYS A 45 15.51 11.40 -1.86
CA LYS A 45 16.44 12.36 -1.25
C LYS A 45 16.47 12.23 0.27
N LYS A 46 17.64 11.86 0.81
CA LYS A 46 17.98 11.97 2.23
C LYS A 46 18.63 13.35 2.49
N PRO A 47 18.23 14.09 3.54
CA PRO A 47 19.00 15.25 4.00
C PRO A 47 20.28 14.77 4.71
N LYS A 48 21.40 15.47 4.47
CA LYS A 48 22.65 15.29 5.20
C LYS A 48 22.53 15.93 6.59
N PHE A 49 23.00 15.24 7.63
CA PHE A 49 23.10 15.78 8.98
C PHE A 49 24.56 15.96 9.34
N ASP A 50 24.92 17.19 9.70
CA ASP A 50 26.17 17.52 10.38
C ASP A 50 25.96 17.35 11.89
N ASN A 51 26.88 16.62 12.54
CA ASN A 51 26.88 16.40 13.98
C ASN A 51 27.49 17.61 14.69
N ALA A 52 26.72 18.25 15.58
CA ALA A 52 27.26 19.12 16.61
C ALA A 52 26.80 18.62 17.99
N GLN A 53 27.78 18.25 18.81
CA GLN A 53 27.65 17.92 20.23
C GLN A 53 27.58 19.19 21.10
N GLN A 54 27.25 18.97 22.39
CA GLN A 54 27.34 19.84 23.58
C GLN A 54 25.99 20.44 24.01
N GLY A 55 25.59 20.44 25.28
CA GLY A 55 26.23 20.04 26.53
C GLY A 55 25.20 20.21 27.66
N SER A 56 25.29 19.40 28.71
CA SER A 56 24.36 19.36 29.84
C SER A 56 24.80 20.33 30.95
N THR A 57 23.86 20.97 31.63
CA THR A 57 24.02 21.39 33.04
C THR A 57 22.68 21.39 33.79
N PHE A 58 22.73 20.91 35.03
CA PHE A 58 21.61 20.64 35.94
C PHE A 58 21.88 21.38 37.27
N THR A 59 20.88 22.05 37.85
CA THR A 59 20.76 22.51 39.27
C THR A 59 19.33 23.08 39.43
N GLY A 60 18.49 22.89 40.46
CA GLY A 60 18.49 22.18 41.74
C GLY A 60 17.23 22.60 42.56
N ALA A 61 16.73 21.69 43.43
CA ALA A 61 15.97 21.87 44.70
C ALA A 61 14.62 22.65 44.74
N GLU A 62 13.59 22.38 45.57
CA GLU A 62 13.14 21.28 46.45
C GLU A 62 11.70 21.59 46.94
N SER A 63 11.02 20.56 47.49
CA SER A 63 9.93 20.60 48.49
C SER A 63 8.44 20.57 48.07
N GLY A 64 7.75 19.51 48.56
CA GLY A 64 6.43 19.62 49.20
C GLY A 64 5.19 19.10 48.47
N THR A 65 4.73 17.91 48.90
CA THR A 65 3.30 17.55 49.15
C THR A 65 2.66 16.46 48.27
N GLN A 66 2.27 15.39 48.99
CA GLN A 66 1.22 14.39 48.76
C GLN A 66 1.34 13.35 47.63
N ARG A 67 1.48 12.10 48.11
CA ARG A 67 1.29 10.84 47.39
C ARG A 67 -0.12 10.76 46.80
N THR A 68 -0.22 10.97 45.49
CA THR A 68 -1.22 10.28 44.66
C THR A 68 -0.45 9.35 43.75
N VAL A 69 -0.55 8.03 43.99
CA VAL A 69 0.07 7.04 43.11
C VAL A 69 -0.78 6.93 41.84
N LEU A 70 -0.68 7.94 40.97
CA LEU A 70 -1.02 7.78 39.58
C LEU A 70 0.00 6.80 39.01
N ARG A 71 -0.37 5.53 38.94
CA ARG A 71 0.36 4.53 38.17
C ARG A 71 0.10 4.83 36.69
N THR A 72 0.56 5.98 36.23
CA THR A 72 0.71 6.29 34.80
C THR A 72 1.84 5.40 34.34
N SER A 73 1.48 4.19 33.90
CA SER A 73 2.38 3.37 33.11
C SER A 73 2.70 4.17 31.86
N LEU A 74 3.80 4.93 31.91
CA LEU A 74 4.54 5.34 30.72
C LEU A 74 5.06 4.04 30.12
N GLN A 75 4.18 3.30 29.44
CA GLN A 75 4.60 2.24 28.53
C GLN A 75 5.59 2.92 27.57
N GLY A 76 6.85 2.51 27.69
CA GLY A 76 8.00 3.25 27.19
C GLY A 76 7.74 3.85 25.83
N VAL A 77 7.98 5.16 25.72
CA VAL A 77 7.92 5.89 24.46
C VAL A 77 8.79 5.15 23.46
N LYS A 78 8.16 4.41 22.55
CA LYS A 78 8.87 3.63 21.53
C LYS A 78 9.28 4.63 20.46
N LEU A 79 10.50 5.15 20.62
CA LEU A 79 11.12 6.22 19.81
C LEU A 79 11.32 5.85 18.33
N LEU A 80 11.14 4.58 17.96
CA LEU A 80 11.35 4.10 16.60
C LEU A 80 10.21 3.20 16.12
N PRO A 81 9.80 3.30 14.84
CA PRO A 81 8.82 2.40 14.27
C PRO A 81 9.29 0.95 14.38
N GLU A 82 8.32 0.02 14.40
CA GLU A 82 8.62 -1.38 14.67
C GLU A 82 9.57 -1.98 13.62
N TRP A 83 9.57 -1.44 12.41
CA TRP A 83 10.45 -1.79 11.29
C TRP A 83 10.71 -0.55 10.43
N ASN A 84 11.71 -0.62 9.57
CA ASN A 84 12.16 0.48 8.71
C ASN A 84 11.58 0.30 7.29
N LEU A 85 10.79 1.28 6.84
CA LEU A 85 10.16 1.25 5.52
C LEU A 85 11.18 1.33 4.37
N ASP A 86 12.23 2.11 4.51
CA ASP A 86 13.27 2.25 3.48
C ASP A 86 13.89 0.90 3.12
N LYS A 87 14.15 0.06 4.12
CA LYS A 87 14.74 -1.27 3.92
C LYS A 87 13.82 -2.19 3.09
N ILE A 88 12.52 -2.11 3.32
CA ILE A 88 11.54 -2.90 2.58
C ILE A 88 11.42 -2.36 1.15
N ILE A 89 11.31 -1.05 0.99
CA ILE A 89 11.26 -0.39 -0.32
C ILE A 89 12.51 -0.71 -1.15
N GLU A 90 13.70 -0.71 -0.54
CA GLU A 90 14.95 -1.11 -1.21
C GLU A 90 14.91 -2.58 -1.66
N MET A 91 14.44 -3.49 -0.79
CA MET A 91 14.30 -4.90 -1.11
C MET A 91 13.30 -5.13 -2.27
N LEU A 92 12.16 -4.45 -2.27
CA LEU A 92 11.10 -4.62 -3.27
C LEU A 92 11.55 -4.22 -4.69
N GLN A 93 12.63 -3.46 -4.83
CA GLN A 93 13.20 -3.03 -6.11
C GLN A 93 14.22 -4.03 -6.69
N LYS A 94 14.56 -5.08 -5.94
CA LYS A 94 15.59 -6.07 -6.28
C LYS A 94 14.97 -7.45 -6.50
N LYS A 95 15.79 -8.43 -6.90
CA LYS A 95 15.38 -9.85 -6.89
C LYS A 95 14.95 -10.26 -5.47
N PRO A 96 13.92 -11.12 -5.30
CA PRO A 96 13.16 -11.82 -6.35
C PRO A 96 11.92 -11.04 -6.86
N PHE A 97 11.71 -9.81 -6.41
CA PHE A 97 10.53 -9.00 -6.78
C PHE A 97 10.63 -8.38 -8.18
N GLU A 98 11.85 -8.11 -8.64
CA GLU A 98 12.13 -7.55 -9.95
C GLU A 98 13.16 -8.39 -10.73
N PRO A 99 13.03 -8.52 -12.07
CA PRO A 99 11.97 -7.95 -12.91
C PRO A 99 10.64 -8.70 -12.75
N MET A 100 9.53 -7.98 -12.52
CA MET A 100 8.22 -8.61 -12.26
C MET A 100 7.73 -9.57 -13.35
N LYS A 101 8.16 -9.38 -14.61
CA LYS A 101 7.86 -10.32 -15.72
C LYS A 101 8.35 -11.76 -15.47
N LYS A 102 9.38 -11.93 -14.65
CA LYS A 102 10.01 -13.22 -14.34
C LYS A 102 9.84 -13.61 -12.86
N ALA A 103 9.20 -12.76 -12.06
CA ALA A 103 9.00 -13.03 -10.64
C ALA A 103 7.91 -14.08 -10.46
N GLU A 104 8.06 -14.94 -9.46
CA GLU A 104 7.02 -15.90 -9.09
C GLU A 104 5.76 -15.16 -8.58
N LEU A 105 4.58 -15.77 -8.78
CA LEU A 105 3.30 -15.22 -8.34
C LEU A 105 3.35 -14.80 -6.86
N LYS A 106 4.01 -15.59 -6.01
CA LYS A 106 4.21 -15.27 -4.58
C LYS A 106 4.79 -13.87 -4.37
N PHE A 107 5.88 -13.54 -5.05
CA PHE A 107 6.58 -12.26 -4.87
C PHE A 107 5.82 -11.10 -5.51
N ILE A 108 5.16 -11.32 -6.65
CA ILE A 108 4.25 -10.34 -7.26
C ILE A 108 3.10 -10.00 -6.29
N THR A 109 2.46 -11.01 -5.71
CA THR A 109 1.37 -10.86 -4.75
C THR A 109 1.83 -10.13 -3.50
N TRP A 110 2.95 -10.55 -2.89
CA TRP A 110 3.49 -9.91 -1.68
C TRP A 110 3.82 -8.43 -1.90
N LYS A 111 4.50 -8.12 -3.01
CA LYS A 111 4.82 -6.74 -3.39
C LYS A 111 3.56 -5.90 -3.60
N THR A 112 2.60 -6.42 -4.36
CA THR A 112 1.34 -5.73 -4.66
C THR A 112 0.55 -5.43 -3.39
N VAL A 113 0.37 -6.44 -2.53
CA VAL A 113 -0.38 -6.32 -1.27
C VAL A 113 0.31 -5.34 -0.32
N PHE A 114 1.64 -5.41 -0.19
CA PHE A 114 2.39 -4.50 0.67
C PHE A 114 2.28 -3.05 0.18
N LEU A 115 2.48 -2.80 -1.12
CA LEU A 115 2.41 -1.46 -1.70
C LEU A 115 1.00 -0.86 -1.60
N ILE A 116 -0.05 -1.66 -1.84
CA ILE A 116 -1.43 -1.20 -1.64
C ILE A 116 -1.69 -0.90 -0.16
N ALA A 117 -1.24 -1.75 0.76
CA ALA A 117 -1.44 -1.55 2.19
C ALA A 117 -0.73 -0.29 2.71
N ILE A 118 0.52 -0.07 2.30
CA ILE A 118 1.32 1.08 2.78
C ILE A 118 0.91 2.40 2.13
N THR A 119 0.24 2.39 0.97
CA THR A 119 -0.18 3.64 0.28
C THR A 119 -1.63 4.03 0.58
N THR A 120 -2.51 3.06 0.80
CA THR A 120 -3.92 3.31 1.14
C THR A 120 -4.14 3.41 2.64
N PHE A 121 -3.23 2.87 3.44
CA PHE A 121 -3.32 2.74 4.89
C PHE A 121 -4.56 1.97 5.36
N ARG A 122 -5.26 1.25 4.48
CA ARG A 122 -6.52 0.53 4.78
C ARG A 122 -6.28 -0.72 5.64
N ARG A 123 -7.32 -1.24 6.29
CA ARG A 123 -7.20 -2.47 7.09
C ARG A 123 -7.08 -3.68 6.17
N CYS A 124 -6.49 -4.77 6.67
CA CYS A 124 -6.44 -6.03 5.93
C CYS A 124 -7.83 -6.54 5.52
N SER A 125 -8.87 -6.29 6.33
CA SER A 125 -10.26 -6.61 5.98
C SER A 125 -10.78 -5.78 4.80
N ASP A 126 -10.41 -4.50 4.72
CA ASP A 126 -10.82 -3.65 3.60
C ASP A 126 -10.13 -4.10 2.30
N LEU A 127 -8.84 -4.47 2.38
CA LEU A 127 -8.08 -5.00 1.24
C LEU A 127 -8.58 -6.36 0.77
N GLN A 128 -8.96 -7.24 1.70
CA GLN A 128 -9.53 -8.54 1.38
C GLN A 128 -10.92 -8.41 0.72
N ALA A 129 -11.67 -7.37 1.07
CA ALA A 129 -13.01 -7.13 0.52
C ALA A 129 -13.03 -6.50 -0.88
N LEU A 130 -11.86 -6.22 -1.48
CA LEU A 130 -11.74 -5.68 -2.84
C LEU A 130 -12.21 -6.70 -3.89
N ARG A 131 -12.85 -6.21 -4.96
CA ARG A 131 -13.40 -7.00 -6.06
C ARG A 131 -13.02 -6.44 -7.42
N LEU A 132 -13.13 -7.29 -8.44
CA LEU A 132 -12.90 -6.94 -9.84
C LEU A 132 -14.18 -6.58 -10.62
N GLY A 133 -15.34 -6.68 -9.97
CA GLY A 133 -16.65 -6.40 -10.54
C GLY A 133 -16.81 -5.01 -11.13
N ASP A 134 -17.68 -4.92 -12.15
CA ASP A 134 -18.15 -3.65 -12.70
C ASP A 134 -18.70 -2.75 -11.59
N GLY A 135 -18.19 -1.52 -11.53
CA GLY A 135 -18.51 -0.57 -10.46
C GLY A 135 -17.69 -0.71 -9.18
N ASN A 136 -16.99 -1.84 -8.95
CA ASN A 136 -16.07 -2.01 -7.82
C ASN A 136 -14.64 -1.55 -8.11
N ILE A 137 -14.28 -1.40 -9.38
CA ILE A 137 -12.96 -0.92 -9.81
C ILE A 137 -13.10 0.16 -10.88
N SER A 138 -12.26 1.20 -10.80
CA SER A 138 -12.17 2.24 -11.83
C SER A 138 -10.71 2.66 -12.02
N VAL A 139 -10.19 2.45 -13.23
CA VAL A 139 -8.79 2.73 -13.56
C VAL A 139 -8.67 4.10 -14.19
N HIS A 140 -7.78 4.94 -13.66
CA HIS A 140 -7.48 6.28 -14.16
C HIS A 140 -5.99 6.44 -14.41
N SER A 141 -5.57 7.54 -15.05
CA SER A 141 -4.16 7.87 -15.24
C SER A 141 -3.40 7.90 -13.90
N ARG A 142 -3.93 8.66 -12.93
CA ARG A 142 -3.33 8.91 -11.61
C ARG A 142 -3.38 7.74 -10.62
N GLY A 143 -4.11 6.66 -10.91
CA GLY A 143 -4.28 5.55 -9.98
C GLY A 143 -5.51 4.71 -10.27
N VAL A 144 -5.89 3.86 -9.31
CA VAL A 144 -7.04 2.96 -9.38
C VAL A 144 -7.93 3.21 -8.17
N TYR A 145 -9.22 3.42 -8.40
CA TYR A 145 -10.21 3.45 -7.32
C TYR A 145 -10.84 2.08 -7.17
N PHE A 146 -11.10 1.71 -5.92
CA PHE A 146 -11.90 0.57 -5.57
C PHE A 146 -13.06 0.94 -4.66
N ILE A 147 -14.15 0.19 -4.77
CA ILE A 147 -15.24 0.16 -3.81
C ILE A 147 -15.27 -1.26 -3.24
N ARG A 148 -15.01 -1.37 -1.94
CA ARG A 148 -15.08 -2.65 -1.23
C ARG A 148 -16.52 -3.14 -1.10
N GLU A 149 -16.69 -4.44 -1.00
CA GLU A 149 -18.00 -5.04 -0.72
C GLU A 149 -18.16 -5.36 0.78
N GLY A 150 -19.40 -5.34 1.27
CA GLY A 150 -19.75 -5.71 2.65
C GLY A 150 -19.53 -4.58 3.65
N LEU A 151 -19.63 -4.88 4.94
CA LEU A 151 -19.49 -3.87 6.00
C LEU A 151 -18.05 -3.80 6.52
N SER A 152 -17.56 -2.58 6.73
CA SER A 152 -16.30 -2.29 7.43
C SER A 152 -16.61 -1.70 8.79
N LYS A 153 -15.67 -1.84 9.74
CA LYS A 153 -15.78 -1.20 11.06
C LYS A 153 -15.84 0.33 10.98
N GLN A 154 -15.60 0.90 9.79
CA GLN A 154 -15.56 2.33 9.51
C GLN A 154 -16.86 2.83 8.90
N ASP A 155 -17.70 1.90 8.45
CA ASP A 155 -19.02 2.23 7.96
C ASP A 155 -19.86 2.75 9.12
N ARG A 156 -20.54 3.86 8.85
CA ARG A 156 -21.47 4.51 9.76
C ARG A 156 -22.54 5.17 8.91
N LEU A 157 -23.67 5.53 9.52
CA LEU A 157 -24.73 6.26 8.83
C LEU A 157 -24.15 7.49 8.12
N GLY A 158 -24.42 7.63 6.82
CA GLY A 158 -23.89 8.70 5.97
C GLY A 158 -22.43 8.53 5.50
N HIS A 159 -21.74 7.47 5.89
CA HIS A 159 -20.37 7.16 5.45
C HIS A 159 -20.23 5.66 5.22
N PHE A 160 -20.73 5.21 4.07
CA PHE A 160 -20.64 3.85 3.57
C PHE A 160 -19.98 3.86 2.18
N GLY A 161 -19.35 2.74 1.80
CA GLY A 161 -18.79 2.60 0.44
C GLY A 161 -17.65 3.57 0.13
N ALA A 162 -16.87 3.98 1.15
CA ALA A 162 -15.73 4.86 0.96
C ALA A 162 -14.77 4.30 -0.11
N LYS A 163 -14.46 5.13 -1.11
CA LYS A 163 -13.56 4.75 -2.21
C LYS A 163 -12.13 4.59 -1.68
N ILE A 164 -11.50 3.48 -2.04
CA ILE A 164 -10.09 3.23 -1.76
C ILE A 164 -9.29 3.62 -3.00
N PHE A 165 -8.44 4.64 -2.87
CA PHE A 165 -7.60 5.11 -3.96
C PHE A 165 -6.19 4.52 -3.86
N VAL A 166 -5.80 3.73 -4.85
CA VAL A 166 -4.44 3.21 -5.03
C VAL A 166 -3.70 4.15 -5.99
N PRO A 167 -2.68 4.90 -5.54
CA PRO A 167 -2.00 5.88 -6.37
C PRO A 167 -1.11 5.22 -7.43
N ALA A 168 -0.88 5.95 -8.53
CA ALA A 168 0.16 5.63 -9.51
C ALA A 168 1.42 6.46 -9.23
N PHE A 169 2.60 5.83 -9.30
CA PHE A 169 3.90 6.51 -9.17
C PHE A 169 4.67 6.48 -10.49
N ASP A 170 4.43 7.48 -11.34
CA ASP A 170 5.04 7.53 -12.69
C ASP A 170 6.57 7.70 -12.66
N ALA A 171 7.07 8.46 -11.68
CA ALA A 171 8.51 8.67 -11.47
C ALA A 171 9.21 7.41 -10.93
N GLU A 172 8.55 6.67 -10.04
CA GLU A 172 9.12 5.54 -9.31
C GLU A 172 8.47 4.22 -9.73
N LYS A 173 8.69 3.84 -11.01
CA LYS A 173 8.01 2.68 -11.62
C LYS A 173 8.23 1.36 -10.90
N LEU A 174 9.34 1.17 -10.17
CA LEU A 174 9.60 -0.07 -9.42
C LEU A 174 8.76 -0.17 -8.14
N LEU A 175 8.24 0.95 -7.65
CA LEU A 175 7.43 1.05 -6.44
C LEU A 175 5.98 1.44 -6.73
N ASP A 176 5.63 1.60 -8.01
CA ASP A 176 4.30 1.99 -8.45
C ASP A 176 3.24 0.91 -8.10
N PRO A 177 2.31 1.19 -7.16
CA PRO A 177 1.26 0.25 -6.79
C PRO A 177 0.38 -0.13 -7.99
N LYS A 178 0.07 0.83 -8.89
CA LYS A 178 -0.75 0.57 -10.08
C LYS A 178 -0.05 -0.40 -11.04
N ARG A 179 1.26 -0.22 -11.28
CA ARG A 179 2.05 -1.18 -12.06
C ARG A 179 2.02 -2.56 -11.43
N THR A 180 2.29 -2.68 -10.14
CA THR A 180 2.32 -4.00 -9.46
C THR A 180 0.97 -4.70 -9.49
N LEU A 181 -0.11 -3.96 -9.26
CA LEU A 181 -1.48 -4.43 -9.44
C LEU A 181 -1.74 -4.92 -10.86
N THR A 182 -1.27 -4.20 -11.89
CA THR A 182 -1.42 -4.62 -13.29
C THR A 182 -0.72 -5.96 -13.57
N TYR A 183 0.48 -6.16 -13.02
CA TYR A 183 1.20 -7.43 -13.16
C TYR A 183 0.50 -8.56 -12.40
N TYR A 184 0.06 -8.30 -11.18
CA TYR A 184 -0.71 -9.25 -10.38
C TYR A 184 -1.96 -9.72 -11.13
N LEU A 185 -2.77 -8.78 -11.64
CA LEU A 185 -4.00 -9.10 -12.38
C LEU A 185 -3.73 -9.97 -13.62
N LYS A 186 -2.63 -9.71 -14.34
CA LYS A 186 -2.21 -10.55 -15.47
C LYS A 186 -1.81 -11.95 -15.03
N SER A 187 -1.09 -12.07 -13.90
CA SER A 187 -0.66 -13.35 -13.36
C SER A 187 -1.78 -14.18 -12.76
N THR A 188 -2.90 -13.56 -12.38
CA THR A 188 -4.07 -14.24 -11.79
C THR A 188 -5.28 -14.31 -12.70
N ASP A 189 -5.16 -13.85 -13.96
CA ASP A 189 -6.28 -13.77 -14.90
C ASP A 189 -6.91 -15.15 -15.13
N ASN A 190 -6.07 -16.18 -15.29
CA ASN A 190 -6.49 -17.57 -15.49
C ASN A 190 -7.15 -18.23 -14.26
N PHE A 191 -7.06 -17.61 -13.08
CA PHE A 191 -7.64 -18.14 -11.83
C PHE A 191 -8.96 -17.46 -11.46
N CYS A 192 -9.29 -16.36 -12.13
CA CYS A 192 -10.62 -15.79 -12.03
C CYS A 192 -11.56 -16.79 -12.70
N GLY A 193 -12.54 -17.32 -11.95
CA GLY A 193 -13.49 -18.30 -12.48
C GLY A 193 -14.30 -17.75 -13.66
N GLU A 194 -15.26 -18.54 -14.16
CA GLU A 194 -16.07 -18.19 -15.33
C GLU A 194 -16.70 -16.78 -15.24
N ASN A 195 -17.03 -16.31 -14.02
CA ASN A 195 -17.43 -14.94 -13.76
C ASN A 195 -16.35 -14.10 -13.07
N ARG A 196 -15.57 -13.35 -13.87
CA ARG A 196 -14.62 -12.35 -13.36
C ARG A 196 -15.29 -11.27 -12.51
N GLN A 197 -16.55 -10.94 -12.79
CA GLN A 197 -17.24 -9.84 -12.11
C GLN A 197 -17.47 -10.14 -10.63
N ASP A 198 -17.67 -11.41 -10.29
CA ASP A 198 -17.86 -11.87 -8.90
C ASP A 198 -16.54 -12.25 -8.22
N SER A 199 -15.40 -12.02 -8.86
CA SER A 199 -14.10 -12.41 -8.31
C SER A 199 -13.59 -11.38 -7.28
N LYS A 200 -13.11 -11.89 -6.14
CA LYS A 200 -12.31 -11.10 -5.18
C LYS A 200 -10.97 -10.75 -5.83
N LEU A 201 -10.43 -9.59 -5.49
CA LEU A 201 -9.16 -9.13 -6.05
C LEU A 201 -8.01 -10.08 -5.67
N PHE A 202 -7.91 -10.44 -4.39
CA PHE A 202 -6.83 -11.28 -3.90
C PHE A 202 -7.23 -12.75 -3.78
N LEU A 203 -6.46 -13.60 -4.45
CA LEU A 203 -6.65 -15.05 -4.52
C LEU A 203 -5.47 -15.77 -3.87
N ALA A 204 -5.69 -16.98 -3.38
CA ALA A 204 -4.65 -17.79 -2.76
C ALA A 204 -3.48 -18.00 -3.74
N ILE A 205 -2.24 -17.92 -3.25
CA ILE A 205 -1.04 -18.11 -4.08
C ILE A 205 -0.91 -19.58 -4.51
N SER A 206 -1.37 -20.51 -3.68
CA SER A 206 -1.41 -21.93 -3.99
C SER A 206 -2.73 -22.34 -4.59
N ASN A 207 -2.73 -23.41 -5.39
CA ASN A 207 -3.94 -24.10 -5.79
C ASN A 207 -4.80 -24.44 -4.55
N PRO A 208 -6.14 -24.32 -4.64
CA PRO A 208 -6.95 -24.05 -5.83
C PRO A 208 -7.21 -22.55 -6.14
N HIS A 209 -6.33 -21.62 -5.73
CA HIS A 209 -6.44 -20.18 -6.04
C HIS A 209 -7.77 -19.51 -5.63
N ILE A 210 -8.32 -19.95 -4.49
CA ILE A 210 -9.59 -19.44 -3.96
C ILE A 210 -9.47 -18.05 -3.32
N PRO A 211 -10.60 -17.33 -3.14
CA PRO A 211 -10.63 -16.10 -2.35
C PRO A 211 -10.01 -16.27 -0.97
N ILE A 212 -9.22 -15.28 -0.54
CA ILE A 212 -8.47 -15.37 0.73
C ILE A 212 -9.20 -14.68 1.90
N SER A 213 -8.71 -14.98 3.10
CA SER A 213 -9.11 -14.30 4.33
C SER A 213 -8.29 -13.03 4.59
N SER A 214 -8.79 -12.16 5.48
CA SER A 214 -8.03 -10.99 5.95
C SER A 214 -6.76 -11.38 6.72
N GLN A 215 -6.77 -12.56 7.34
CA GLN A 215 -5.60 -13.13 8.02
C GLN A 215 -4.50 -13.52 7.02
N THR A 216 -4.87 -13.99 5.82
CA THR A 216 -3.91 -14.28 4.75
C THR A 216 -3.23 -13.00 4.25
N ILE A 217 -3.98 -11.91 4.04
CA ILE A 217 -3.40 -10.58 3.73
C ILE A 217 -2.43 -10.15 4.83
N SER A 218 -2.83 -10.31 6.10
CA SER A 218 -1.98 -9.99 7.26
C SER A 218 -0.67 -10.80 7.22
N SER A 219 -0.76 -12.11 6.97
CA SER A 219 0.41 -12.99 6.86
C SER A 219 1.35 -12.58 5.72
N TRP A 220 0.84 -12.20 4.55
CA TRP A 220 1.67 -11.75 3.44
C TRP A 220 2.39 -10.43 3.72
N ILE A 221 1.72 -9.48 4.37
CA ILE A 221 2.35 -8.22 4.80
C ILE A 221 3.49 -8.51 5.79
N VAL A 222 3.21 -9.34 6.81
CA VAL A 222 4.21 -9.74 7.82
C VAL A 222 5.39 -10.45 7.15
N SER A 223 5.12 -11.39 6.25
CA SER A 223 6.16 -12.14 5.53
C SER A 223 7.02 -11.23 4.66
N THR A 224 6.41 -10.24 3.99
CA THR A 224 7.15 -9.24 3.20
C THR A 224 8.11 -8.43 4.08
N ILE A 225 7.65 -8.00 5.26
CA ILE A 225 8.49 -7.28 6.22
C ILE A 225 9.60 -8.20 6.75
N GLN A 226 9.27 -9.41 7.18
CA GLN A 226 10.24 -10.36 7.75
C GLN A 226 11.33 -10.75 6.74
N MET A 227 10.96 -10.91 5.46
CA MET A 227 11.90 -11.18 4.38
C MET A 227 12.97 -10.08 4.26
N ALA A 228 12.59 -8.80 4.44
CA ALA A 228 13.56 -7.70 4.44
C ALA A 228 14.56 -7.77 5.62
N TYR A 229 14.26 -8.55 6.65
CA TYR A 229 15.10 -8.76 7.82
C TYR A 229 15.70 -10.17 7.91
N ASN A 230 15.63 -10.96 6.84
CA ASN A 230 16.05 -12.37 6.85
C ASN A 230 15.45 -13.13 8.05
N ASP A 231 14.15 -12.91 8.30
CA ASP A 231 13.34 -13.49 9.39
C ASP A 231 13.80 -13.17 10.83
N LYS A 232 14.78 -12.27 11.00
CA LYS A 232 15.31 -11.90 12.33
C LYS A 232 14.34 -11.06 13.16
N LYS A 233 13.25 -10.55 12.58
CA LYS A 233 12.31 -9.65 13.27
C LYS A 233 11.21 -10.45 13.98
N LYS A 234 11.38 -10.65 15.29
CA LYS A 234 10.54 -11.53 16.11
C LYS A 234 9.13 -11.01 16.46
N SER A 235 8.76 -9.77 16.13
CA SER A 235 7.43 -9.23 16.47
C SER A 235 6.96 -8.19 15.46
N VAL A 236 6.52 -8.67 14.29
CA VAL A 236 5.88 -7.82 13.27
C VAL A 236 4.39 -8.09 13.26
N LYS A 237 3.58 -7.03 13.34
CA LYS A 237 2.12 -7.11 13.16
C LYS A 237 1.74 -6.43 11.86
N ALA A 238 0.89 -7.03 11.03
CA ALA A 238 0.45 -6.40 9.78
C ALA A 238 -0.19 -5.02 10.00
N HIS A 239 -0.92 -4.86 11.12
CA HIS A 239 -1.55 -3.58 11.49
C HIS A 239 -0.55 -2.43 11.67
N SER A 240 0.73 -2.72 11.97
CA SER A 240 1.78 -1.70 12.07
C SER A 240 1.98 -0.94 10.74
N THR A 241 1.67 -1.55 9.60
CA THR A 241 1.69 -0.88 8.27
C THR A 241 0.73 0.30 8.20
N ARG A 242 -0.46 0.14 8.77
CA ARG A 242 -1.46 1.21 8.89
C ARG A 242 -1.02 2.34 9.84
N ALA A 243 -0.07 2.07 10.73
CA ALA A 243 0.53 3.08 11.58
C ALA A 243 1.72 3.78 10.92
N ILE A 244 2.63 3.01 10.34
CA ILE A 244 3.90 3.52 9.79
C ILE A 244 3.68 4.30 8.49
N GLY A 245 2.78 3.83 7.61
CA GLY A 245 2.53 4.48 6.32
C GLY A 245 2.13 5.95 6.44
N PRO A 246 1.07 6.28 7.20
CA PRO A 246 0.64 7.66 7.41
C PRO A 246 1.70 8.55 8.03
N CYS A 247 2.44 8.03 9.01
CA CYS A 247 3.54 8.74 9.66
C CYS A 247 4.66 9.08 8.67
N TRP A 248 5.00 8.13 7.80
CA TRP A 248 5.99 8.32 6.76
C TRP A 248 5.53 9.31 5.70
N ALA A 249 4.25 9.25 5.30
CA ALA A 249 3.66 10.20 4.38
C ALA A 249 3.69 11.63 4.95
N LEU A 250 3.34 11.80 6.23
CA LEU A 250 3.41 13.09 6.90
C LEU A 250 4.84 13.62 6.96
N TYR A 251 5.81 12.76 7.32
CA TYR A 251 7.24 13.10 7.32
C TYR A 251 7.75 13.55 5.94
N LYS A 252 7.16 13.01 4.87
CA LYS A 252 7.46 13.38 3.48
C LYS A 252 6.62 14.55 2.96
N GLY A 253 5.87 15.24 3.83
CA GLY A 253 5.13 16.46 3.50
C GLY A 253 3.72 16.23 2.94
N ALA A 254 3.16 15.02 3.03
CA ALA A 254 1.76 14.80 2.67
C ALA A 254 0.83 15.55 3.64
N SER A 255 -0.20 16.20 3.09
CA SER A 255 -1.17 16.93 3.92
C SER A 255 -1.96 15.98 4.82
N MET A 256 -2.28 16.45 6.04
CA MET A 256 -3.10 15.70 6.99
C MET A 256 -4.44 15.27 6.36
N LYS A 257 -5.08 16.18 5.62
CA LYS A 257 -6.32 15.92 4.89
C LYS A 257 -6.21 14.69 3.98
N ASN A 258 -5.18 14.61 3.14
CA ASN A 258 -4.99 13.48 2.21
C ASN A 258 -4.75 12.16 2.96
N ILE A 259 -3.99 12.21 4.07
CA ILE A 259 -3.72 11.04 4.91
C ILE A 259 -5.02 10.53 5.53
N MET A 260 -5.83 11.43 6.08
CA MET A 260 -7.11 11.12 6.72
C MET A 260 -8.11 10.50 5.73
N GLU A 261 -8.20 11.07 4.52
CA GLU A 261 -9.03 10.56 3.42
C GLU A 261 -8.58 9.17 2.97
N ALA A 262 -7.27 8.98 2.73
CA ALA A 262 -6.73 7.68 2.32
C ALA A 262 -7.00 6.60 3.39
N ALA A 263 -6.71 6.91 4.66
CA ALA A 263 -6.83 5.99 5.77
C ALA A 263 -8.28 5.71 6.21
N ASP A 264 -9.26 6.50 5.77
CA ASP A 264 -10.66 6.44 6.23
C ASP A 264 -10.88 6.83 7.69
N TRP A 265 -10.11 7.80 8.18
CA TRP A 265 -10.26 8.27 9.55
C TRP A 265 -11.22 9.45 9.62
N SER A 266 -12.04 9.47 10.68
CA SER A 266 -13.04 10.52 10.90
C SER A 266 -12.48 11.73 11.66
N ARG A 267 -11.42 11.55 12.47
CA ARG A 267 -10.89 12.60 13.35
C ARG A 267 -9.37 12.59 13.38
N GLU A 268 -8.76 13.74 13.10
CA GLU A 268 -7.30 13.90 13.12
C GLU A 268 -6.71 13.58 14.50
N SER A 269 -7.43 13.93 15.57
CA SER A 269 -7.02 13.58 16.93
C SER A 269 -6.85 12.08 17.16
N THR A 270 -7.55 11.23 16.41
CA THR A 270 -7.33 9.77 16.44
C THR A 270 -5.99 9.42 15.81
N PHE A 271 -5.64 10.05 14.69
CA PHE A 271 -4.34 9.89 14.06
C PHE A 271 -3.21 10.34 14.99
N THR A 272 -3.29 11.57 15.50
CA THR A 272 -2.29 12.14 16.41
C THR A 272 -2.13 11.30 17.68
N LYS A 273 -3.24 10.89 18.31
CA LYS A 273 -3.20 10.15 19.58
C LYS A 273 -2.72 8.72 19.44
N PHE A 274 -3.06 8.01 18.36
CA PHE A 274 -2.79 6.57 18.26
C PHE A 274 -1.64 6.20 17.34
N TYR A 275 -1.27 7.07 16.40
CA TYR A 275 -0.33 6.73 15.33
C TYR A 275 0.92 7.63 15.35
N LEU A 276 0.81 8.91 15.74
CA LEU A 276 1.98 9.79 15.89
C LEU A 276 2.81 9.53 17.16
N ARG A 277 2.45 8.55 18.02
CA ARG A 277 3.24 8.17 19.21
C ARG A 277 4.68 7.74 18.91
N HIS A 278 4.98 7.44 17.65
CA HIS A 278 6.26 6.91 17.18
C HIS A 278 7.08 7.93 16.38
N ILE A 279 6.60 9.17 16.25
CA ILE A 279 7.34 10.24 15.60
C ILE A 279 7.91 11.14 16.70
N ASP A 280 9.22 11.36 16.66
CA ASP A 280 9.89 12.33 17.51
C ASP A 280 9.21 13.70 17.34
N PRO A 281 8.76 14.36 18.43
CA PRO A 281 8.14 15.70 18.36
C PRO A 281 8.98 16.72 17.57
N HIS A 282 10.31 16.59 17.56
CA HIS A 282 11.20 17.47 16.79
C HIS A 282 11.11 17.30 15.27
N VAL A 283 10.51 16.20 14.80
CA VAL A 283 10.26 15.93 13.38
C VAL A 283 8.97 16.60 12.90
N LEU A 284 8.03 16.93 13.80
CA LEU A 284 6.75 17.56 13.47
C LEU A 284 6.79 19.10 13.55
N SER A 285 7.87 19.69 14.04
CA SER A 285 8.01 21.14 14.24
C SER A 285 8.90 21.83 13.20
N LYS A 286 9.06 21.25 12.01
CA LYS A 286 9.82 21.85 10.90
C LYS A 286 8.94 22.02 9.67
#